data_AF-A0A821JQR0-F1
#
_entry.id   AF-A0A821JQR0-F1
#
_cell.length_a   1.000
_cell.length_b   1.000
_cell.length_c   1.000
_cell.angle_alpha   90.00
_cell.angle_beta   90.00
_cell.angle_gamma   90.00
#
_symmetry.space_group_name_H-M   'P 1'
#
loop_
_entity.id
_entity.type
_entity.pdbx_description
1 polymer ?
#
loop_
_entity_poly.entity_id
_entity_poly.type
_entity_poly.pdbx_seq_one_letter_code
_entity_poly.pdbx_strand_id
1 'polypeptide(L)'
;MSAAMDQVVKKAKDSFGQMFDKSLHDLVRGIRNHKDNEAKYINEAMDEIKQELKQENAAMKANAVTKLLYLQMLGYDISWSAFNIIEVMSSNKFTFK
;
A
#
# COMPACT_ATOMS: atom_id res chain seq x y z
N MET A 1 18.68 16.08 25.98
CA MET A 1 17.41 15.33 25.89
C MET A 1 16.56 15.74 24.68
N SER A 2 16.50 17.02 24.29
CA SER A 2 15.71 17.51 23.12
C SER A 2 16.09 16.88 21.77
N ALA A 3 17.36 16.92 21.37
CA ALA A 3 17.77 16.53 20.02
C ALA A 3 17.53 15.05 19.66
N ALA A 4 17.58 14.15 20.65
CA ALA A 4 17.28 12.73 20.46
C ALA A 4 15.78 12.50 20.23
N MET A 5 14.92 13.24 20.94
CA MET A 5 13.47 13.18 20.77
C MET A 5 13.06 13.72 19.39
N ASP A 6 13.68 14.83 18.95
CA ASP A 6 13.43 15.40 17.63
C ASP A 6 13.84 14.47 16.48
N GLN A 7 14.96 13.73 16.64
CA GLN A 7 15.39 12.70 15.68
C GLN A 7 14.44 11.51 15.65
N VAL A 8 13.91 11.08 16.79
CA VAL A 8 12.94 9.98 16.87
C VAL A 8 11.63 10.38 16.20
N VAL A 9 11.13 11.60 16.45
CA VAL A 9 9.92 12.12 15.81
C VAL A 9 10.11 12.24 14.30
N LYS A 10 11.26 12.72 13.84
CA LYS A 10 11.57 12.83 12.41
C LYS A 10 11.65 11.45 11.74
N LYS A 11 12.35 10.49 12.35
CA LYS A 11 12.44 9.12 11.84
C LYS A 11 11.07 8.43 11.81
N ALA A 12 10.24 8.61 12.83
CA ALA A 12 8.88 8.08 12.86
C ALA A 12 8.02 8.68 11.74
N LYS A 13 8.16 9.99 11.48
CA LYS A 13 7.45 10.70 10.40
C LYS A 13 7.93 10.27 9.02
N ASP A 14 9.23 10.06 8.84
CA ASP A 14 9.82 9.56 7.59
C ASP A 14 9.42 8.10 7.33
N SER A 15 9.45 7.24 8.36
CA SER A 15 8.95 5.87 8.27
C SER A 15 7.44 5.80 8.01
N PHE A 16 6.66 6.74 8.57
CA PHE A 16 5.22 6.85 8.29
C PHE A 16 4.99 7.28 6.83
N GLY A 17 5.74 8.25 6.32
CA GLY A 17 5.70 8.63 4.90
C GLY A 17 6.08 7.47 3.97
N GLN A 18 7.12 6.71 4.31
CA GLN A 18 7.54 5.52 3.56
C GLN A 18 6.50 4.38 3.57
N MET A 19 5.62 4.33 4.56
CA MET A 19 4.56 3.31 4.65
C MET A 19 3.49 3.49 3.56
N PHE A 20 3.22 4.73 3.12
CA PHE A 20 2.12 5.05 2.18
C PHE A 20 2.58 5.36 0.75
N ASP A 21 3.88 5.41 0.50
CA ASP A 21 4.45 5.79 -0.80
C ASP A 21 5.02 4.60 -1.59
N LYS A 22 4.78 3.37 -1.11
CA LYS A 22 5.23 2.15 -1.82
C LYS A 22 4.43 1.95 -3.09
N SER A 23 5.13 1.95 -4.22
CA SER A 23 4.54 1.66 -5.53
C SER A 23 4.27 0.16 -5.70
N LEU A 24 3.47 -0.21 -6.72
CA LEU A 24 3.35 -1.61 -7.17
C LEU A 24 4.71 -2.23 -7.45
N HIS A 25 5.62 -1.48 -8.08
CA HIS A 25 6.96 -1.98 -8.39
C HIS A 25 7.72 -2.38 -7.13
N ASP A 26 7.59 -1.60 -6.05
CA ASP A 26 8.21 -1.90 -4.76
C ASP A 26 7.59 -3.12 -4.09
N LEU A 27 6.27 -3.30 -4.19
CA LEU A 27 5.59 -4.52 -3.71
C LEU A 27 6.14 -5.76 -4.42
N VAL A 28 6.21 -5.75 -5.75
CA VAL A 28 6.70 -6.88 -6.55
C VAL A 28 8.16 -7.19 -6.21
N ARG A 29 9.01 -6.15 -6.13
CA ARG A 29 10.41 -6.30 -5.72
C ARG A 29 10.50 -6.87 -4.29
N GLY A 30 9.67 -6.37 -3.39
CA GLY A 30 9.59 -6.78 -2.00
C GLY A 30 9.29 -8.26 -1.86
N ILE A 31 8.23 -8.75 -2.51
CA ILE A 31 7.86 -10.17 -2.51
C ILE A 31 9.03 -11.02 -3.00
N ARG A 32 9.61 -10.68 -4.17
CA ARG A 32 10.73 -11.42 -4.77
C ARG A 32 11.98 -11.50 -3.89
N ASN A 33 12.18 -10.51 -3.02
CA ASN A 33 13.32 -10.46 -2.10
C ASN A 33 13.07 -11.20 -0.78
N HIS A 34 11.83 -11.59 -0.48
CA HIS A 34 11.45 -12.28 0.75
C HIS A 34 11.04 -13.74 0.49
N LYS A 35 11.72 -14.46 -0.40
CA LYS A 35 11.34 -15.82 -0.84
C LYS A 35 11.07 -16.82 0.29
N ASP A 36 11.84 -16.74 1.37
CA ASP A 36 11.70 -17.64 2.53
C ASP A 36 10.58 -17.21 3.49
N ASN A 37 9.99 -16.02 3.28
CA ASN A 37 8.97 -15.45 4.17
C ASN A 37 7.94 -14.57 3.43
N GLU A 38 7.57 -14.96 2.21
CA GLU A 38 6.70 -14.16 1.33
C GLU A 38 5.34 -13.90 2.00
N ALA A 39 4.78 -14.92 2.65
CA ALA A 39 3.49 -14.81 3.32
C ALA A 39 3.47 -13.72 4.40
N LYS A 40 4.54 -13.59 5.21
CA LYS A 40 4.63 -12.53 6.21
C LYS A 40 4.71 -11.16 5.55
N TYR A 41 5.56 -11.01 4.54
CA TYR A 41 5.71 -9.74 3.81
C TYR A 41 4.40 -9.31 3.14
N ILE A 42 3.67 -10.25 2.53
CA ILE A 42 2.38 -9.98 1.90
C ILE A 42 1.33 -9.58 2.94
N ASN A 43 1.30 -10.21 4.11
CA ASN A 43 0.39 -9.82 5.19
C ASN A 43 0.66 -8.38 5.68
N GLU A 44 1.94 -8.02 5.86
CA GLU A 44 2.33 -6.65 6.21
C GLU A 44 1.92 -5.65 5.13
N ALA A 45 2.19 -5.96 3.86
CA ALA A 45 1.77 -5.13 2.73
C ALA A 45 0.25 -5.00 2.62
N MET A 46 -0.50 -6.07 2.93
CA MET A 46 -1.97 -6.06 2.93
C MET A 46 -2.52 -5.09 3.98
N ASP A 47 -1.92 -5.06 5.17
CA ASP A 47 -2.32 -4.14 6.22
C ASP A 47 -1.95 -2.69 5.88
N GLU A 48 -0.80 -2.44 5.25
CA GLU A 48 -0.45 -1.13 4.70
C GLU A 48 -1.47 -0.66 3.66
N ILE A 49 -1.83 -1.52 2.70
CA ILE A 49 -2.82 -1.22 1.65
C ILE A 49 -4.19 -0.87 2.26
N LYS A 50 -4.64 -1.59 3.30
CA LYS A 50 -5.89 -1.25 4.01
C LYS A 50 -5.85 0.14 4.62
N GLN A 51 -4.70 0.63 5.06
CA GLN A 51 -4.56 1.99 5.59
C GLN A 51 -4.53 3.03 4.46
N GLU A 52 -3.91 2.71 3.32
CA GLU A 52 -3.93 3.56 2.12
C GLU A 52 -5.36 3.78 1.60
N LEU A 53 -6.18 2.74 1.58
CA LEU A 53 -7.57 2.81 1.12
C LEU A 53 -8.46 3.72 1.97
N LYS A 54 -8.10 3.98 3.23
CA LYS A 54 -8.84 4.88 4.13
C LYS A 54 -8.55 6.36 3.86
N GLN A 55 -7.52 6.66 3.08
CA GLN A 55 -7.11 8.04 2.81
C GLN A 55 -8.02 8.69 1.77
N GLU A 56 -8.21 10.00 1.85
CA GLU A 56 -9.04 10.75 0.88
C GLU A 56 -8.37 10.94 -0.49
N ASN A 57 -7.05 10.72 -0.58
CA ASN A 57 -6.30 10.92 -1.80
C ASN A 57 -6.60 9.84 -2.84
N ALA A 58 -7.29 10.22 -3.93
CA ALA A 58 -7.64 9.32 -5.02
C ALA A 58 -6.42 8.63 -5.68
N ALA A 59 -5.27 9.30 -5.77
CA ALA A 59 -4.06 8.70 -6.34
C ALA A 59 -3.52 7.57 -5.44
N MET A 60 -3.58 7.74 -4.12
CA MET A 60 -3.20 6.70 -3.17
C MET A 60 -4.16 5.52 -3.24
N LYS A 61 -5.49 5.77 -3.31
CA LYS A 61 -6.48 4.69 -3.51
C LYS A 61 -6.24 3.91 -4.81
N ALA A 62 -5.94 4.61 -5.91
CA ALA A 62 -5.64 3.96 -7.18
C ALA A 62 -4.38 3.07 -7.12
N ASN A 63 -3.31 3.55 -6.49
CA ASN A 63 -2.10 2.75 -6.26
C ASN A 63 -2.39 1.54 -5.35
N ALA A 64 -3.15 1.73 -4.28
CA ALA A 64 -3.58 0.67 -3.37
C ALA A 64 -4.39 -0.42 -4.09
N VAL A 65 -5.39 -0.04 -4.90
CA VAL A 65 -6.18 -0.97 -5.73
C VAL A 65 -5.30 -1.71 -6.72
N THR A 66 -4.34 -1.03 -7.34
CA THR A 66 -3.38 -1.65 -8.28
C THR A 66 -2.53 -2.73 -7.60
N LYS A 67 -2.09 -2.47 -6.35
CA LYS A 67 -1.40 -3.46 -5.52
C LYS A 67 -2.29 -4.65 -5.16
N LEU A 68 -3.56 -4.41 -4.81
CA LEU A 68 -4.52 -5.50 -4.55
C LEU A 68 -4.78 -6.37 -5.77
N LEU A 69 -4.91 -5.78 -6.95
CA LEU A 69 -5.12 -6.54 -8.18
C LEU A 69 -3.94 -7.49 -8.44
N TYR A 70 -2.71 -7.05 -8.16
CA TYR A 70 -1.55 -7.93 -8.25
C TYR A 70 -1.62 -9.09 -7.25
N LEU A 71 -1.98 -8.82 -5.99
CA LEU A 71 -2.15 -9.89 -4.99
C LEU A 71 -3.30 -10.84 -5.35
N GLN A 72 -4.38 -10.35 -5.96
CA GLN A 72 -5.47 -11.18 -6.48
C GLN A 72 -4.96 -12.14 -7.57
N MET A 73 -4.04 -11.71 -8.45
CA MET A 73 -3.41 -12.60 -9.44
C MET A 73 -2.53 -13.68 -8.79
N LEU A 74 -2.05 -13.47 -7.56
CA LEU A 74 -1.36 -14.48 -6.75
C LEU A 74 -2.33 -15.37 -5.94
N GLY A 75 -3.64 -15.15 -6.05
CA GLY A 75 -4.67 -15.97 -5.41
C GLY A 75 -5.17 -15.46 -4.05
N TYR A 76 -4.80 -14.25 -3.63
CA TYR A 76 -5.31 -13.65 -2.39
C TYR A 76 -6.71 -13.08 -2.59
N ASP A 77 -7.61 -13.29 -1.63
CA ASP A 77 -8.95 -12.69 -1.66
C ASP A 77 -8.90 -11.17 -1.40
N ILE A 78 -9.47 -10.41 -2.35
CA ILE A 78 -9.65 -8.96 -2.22
C ILE A 78 -11.13 -8.55 -2.22
N SER A 79 -12.07 -9.48 -2.09
CA SER A 79 -13.51 -9.18 -2.20
C SER A 79 -13.99 -8.09 -1.23
N TRP A 80 -13.34 -7.96 -0.08
CA TRP A 80 -13.57 -6.91 0.91
C TRP A 80 -13.28 -5.48 0.39
N SER A 81 -12.52 -5.32 -0.69
CA SER A 81 -12.18 -4.02 -1.29
C SER A 81 -13.05 -3.65 -2.50
N ALA A 82 -14.11 -4.41 -2.80
CA ALA A 82 -14.93 -4.21 -4.00
C ALA A 82 -15.44 -2.76 -4.17
N PHE A 83 -15.88 -2.13 -3.08
CA PHE A 83 -16.30 -0.72 -3.12
C PHE A 83 -15.15 0.23 -3.48
N ASN A 84 -13.97 0.05 -2.89
CA ASN A 84 -12.80 0.88 -3.20
C ASN A 84 -12.39 0.76 -4.69
N ILE A 85 -12.52 -0.44 -5.26
CA ILE A 85 -12.27 -0.66 -6.69
C ILE A 85 -13.28 0.14 -7.51
N ILE A 86 -14.58 0.03 -7.22
CA ILE A 86 -15.63 0.78 -7.93
C ILE A 86 -15.39 2.30 -7.80
N GLU A 87 -15.05 2.78 -6.62
CA GLU A 87 -14.73 4.19 -6.37
C GLU A 87 -13.58 4.66 -7.28
N VAL A 88 -12.46 3.93 -7.32
CA VAL A 88 -11.32 4.23 -8.18
C VAL A 88 -11.71 4.19 -9.66
N MET A 89 -12.45 3.15 -10.08
CA MET A 89 -12.92 2.99 -11.46
C MET A 89 -13.92 4.08 -11.86
N SER A 90 -14.62 4.71 -10.92
CA SER A 90 -15.53 5.83 -11.18
C SER A 90 -14.81 7.16 -11.41
N SER A 91 -13.50 7.24 -11.14
CA SER A 91 -12.72 8.47 -11.32
C SER A 91 -12.77 8.99 -12.76
N ASN A 92 -12.76 10.33 -12.92
CA ASN A 92 -12.64 10.98 -14.23
C ASN A 92 -11.23 10.86 -14.84
N LYS A 93 -10.24 10.45 -14.05
CA LYS A 93 -8.86 10.27 -14.54
C LYS A 93 -8.69 8.87 -15.11
N PHE A 94 -8.47 8.78 -16.43
CA PHE A 94 -8.32 7.50 -17.12
C PHE A 94 -7.20 6.62 -16.55
N THR A 95 -6.07 7.22 -16.14
CA THR A 95 -4.93 6.46 -15.59
C THR A 95 -5.20 5.78 -14.24
N PHE A 96 -6.36 6.02 -13.62
CA PHE A 96 -6.78 5.32 -12.40
C PHE A 96 -7.66 4.10 -12.71
N LYS A 97 -8.05 3.90 -13.97
CA LYS A 97 -8.83 2.75 -14.45
C LYS A 97 -7.91 1.72 -15.08
#